data_AF-A0A268TS19-F1
#
_entry.id   AF-A0A268TS19-F1
#
_cell.length_a   1.000
_cell.length_b   1.000
_cell.length_c   1.000
_cell.angle_alpha   90.00
_cell.angle_beta   90.00
_cell.angle_gamma   90.00
#
_symmetry.space_group_name_H-M   'P 1'
#
loop_
_entity.id
_entity.type
_entity.pdbx_description
1 polymer ?
#
loop_
_entity_poly.entity_id
_entity_poly.type
_entity_poly.pdbx_seq_one_letter_code
_entity_poly.pdbx_strand_id
1 'polypeptide(L)'
;MYGKNLFLIFLLLLPLLSADIADIDKNINTNKSKLQKKNKEKIQINNLLNTLGDTINRKHKQIRELDTQITNIQRNINKNQSENTAQLKALREYKELLAKLEGKKSKIQSDIANILIKDMAFIMVLNHQSPISPDDIILQEIFKSLNKNSKTQIETLSQEEDTINAQIAQINNNINKINVFIDNQKDKKQKLQAMINEQKKLVKNLQSELSAYNKKLKDIDSERKSLDKILANLNILKQTKEKELLEKQAREEAQRQKQAANSQPQDSKDLQAPLDVKQVASSYRSISTTHYKGPKTISPLESYQVEQKFGPYFDPVYKLKVFNESVTLISKTRNAVVRNIFDGKVVYAKEVPILKKVIIIEHKNQMHTIYSQLDKIAPTIKPGLRIQKGYVIGRVDQRLGFEVTQKDKHIDPLEIISQSK
;
A
#
# COMPACT_ATOMS: atom_id res chain seq x y z
N MET A 1 -12.19 26.73 -26.39
CA MET A 1 -11.13 27.48 -25.68
C MET A 1 -10.62 26.64 -24.53
N TYR A 2 -9.41 26.09 -24.61
CA TYR A 2 -8.48 25.83 -23.49
C TYR A 2 -7.15 25.38 -24.13
N GLY A 3 -6.10 26.16 -23.86
CA GLY A 3 -4.86 26.19 -24.64
C GLY A 3 -3.99 24.95 -24.52
N LYS A 4 -3.51 24.48 -25.67
CA LYS A 4 -2.40 23.54 -25.80
C LYS A 4 -1.10 24.24 -25.41
N ASN A 5 -0.50 23.87 -24.27
CA ASN A 5 0.89 24.21 -23.98
C ASN A 5 1.81 23.25 -24.74
N LEU A 6 2.12 23.63 -25.98
CA LEU A 6 3.14 23.03 -26.82
C LEU A 6 4.51 23.37 -26.22
N PHE A 7 5.15 22.39 -25.56
CA PHE A 7 6.51 22.55 -25.06
C PHE A 7 7.46 22.53 -26.26
N LEU A 8 7.75 23.72 -26.79
CA LEU A 8 8.74 23.94 -27.84
C LEU A 8 10.11 23.53 -27.29
N ILE A 9 10.59 22.36 -27.71
CA ILE A 9 11.99 21.97 -27.58
C ILE A 9 12.77 22.88 -28.53
N PHE A 10 13.27 23.98 -27.98
CA PHE A 10 14.21 24.85 -28.69
C PHE A 10 15.52 24.06 -28.84
N LEU A 11 15.65 23.39 -29.98
CA LEU A 11 16.88 22.78 -30.46
C LEU A 11 17.85 23.94 -30.79
N LEU A 12 18.54 24.43 -29.76
CA LEU A 12 19.60 25.42 -29.88
C LEU A 12 20.82 24.74 -30.52
N LEU A 13 20.78 24.55 -31.84
CA LEU A 13 21.98 24.41 -32.67
C LEU A 13 22.67 25.78 -32.67
N LEU A 14 23.51 26.02 -31.65
CA LEU A 14 24.50 27.09 -31.71
C LEU A 14 25.59 26.71 -32.73
N PRO A 15 26.03 27.64 -33.60
CA PRO A 15 27.16 27.39 -34.47
C PRO A 15 28.42 27.31 -33.60
N LEU A 16 28.89 26.08 -33.36
CA LEU A 16 30.14 25.78 -32.66
C LEU A 16 31.34 26.07 -33.56
N LEU A 17 31.61 27.34 -33.82
CA LEU A 17 32.89 27.80 -34.34
C LEU A 17 33.40 28.88 -33.38
N SER A 18 34.52 28.60 -32.72
CA SER A 18 35.24 29.43 -31.73
C SER A 18 34.71 29.49 -30.28
N ALA A 19 34.30 28.37 -29.67
CA ALA A 19 34.28 28.31 -28.20
C ALA A 19 35.72 28.27 -27.65
N ASP A 20 36.07 29.27 -26.84
CA ASP A 20 37.34 29.36 -26.10
C ASP A 20 37.33 28.41 -24.89
N ILE A 21 38.50 27.94 -24.44
CA ILE A 21 38.61 26.97 -23.32
C ILE A 21 37.95 27.54 -22.05
N ALA A 22 38.03 28.86 -21.86
CA ALA A 22 37.37 29.58 -20.77
C ALA A 22 35.83 29.45 -20.79
N ASP A 23 35.20 29.46 -21.97
CA ASP A 23 33.74 29.26 -22.10
C ASP A 23 33.34 27.79 -21.89
N ILE A 24 34.21 26.85 -22.29
CA ILE A 24 34.01 25.42 -21.99
C ILE A 24 34.10 25.18 -20.48
N ASP A 25 35.06 25.79 -19.78
CA ASP A 25 35.19 25.70 -18.33
C ASP A 25 34.04 26.36 -17.57
N LYS A 26 33.53 27.49 -18.06
CA LYS A 26 32.32 28.13 -17.52
C LYS A 26 31.09 27.23 -17.65
N ASN A 27 30.94 26.55 -18.79
CA ASN A 27 29.86 25.59 -19.03
C ASN A 27 30.00 24.32 -18.18
N ILE A 28 31.22 23.81 -18.00
CA ILE A 28 31.52 22.68 -17.11
C ILE A 28 31.16 23.06 -15.66
N ASN A 29 31.62 24.21 -15.17
CA ASN A 29 31.32 24.66 -13.80
C ASN A 29 29.83 24.90 -13.57
N THR A 30 29.12 25.49 -14.55
CA THR A 30 27.67 25.69 -14.50
C THR A 30 26.92 24.35 -14.42
N ASN A 31 27.30 23.37 -15.26
CA ASN A 31 26.69 22.05 -15.24
C ASN A 31 27.08 21.23 -13.99
N LYS A 32 28.28 21.41 -13.44
CA LYS A 32 28.73 20.81 -12.18
C LYS A 32 27.95 21.36 -10.98
N SER A 33 27.66 22.67 -10.97
CA SER A 33 26.79 23.32 -9.99
C SER A 33 25.33 22.83 -10.11
N LYS A 34 24.79 22.74 -11.34
CA LYS A 34 23.47 22.12 -11.60
C LYS A 34 23.43 20.67 -11.12
N LEU A 35 24.47 19.88 -11.37
CA LEU A 35 24.59 18.50 -10.90
C LEU A 35 24.64 18.42 -9.36
N GLN A 36 25.38 19.29 -8.70
CA GLN A 36 25.41 19.37 -7.23
C GLN A 36 24.03 19.76 -6.66
N LYS A 37 23.34 20.72 -7.26
CA LYS A 37 21.97 21.10 -6.87
C LYS A 37 21.00 19.93 -7.04
N LYS A 38 21.11 19.19 -8.14
CA LYS A 38 20.33 17.96 -8.41
C LYS A 38 20.70 16.81 -7.46
N ASN A 39 21.95 16.70 -7.03
CA ASN A 39 22.37 15.76 -5.98
C ASN A 39 21.79 16.14 -4.61
N LYS A 40 21.71 17.43 -4.27
CA LYS A 40 21.03 17.90 -3.05
C LYS A 40 19.52 17.61 -3.11
N GLU A 41 18.87 17.85 -4.24
CA GLU A 41 17.47 17.43 -4.48
C GLU A 41 17.33 15.91 -4.29
N LYS A 42 18.24 15.09 -4.84
CA LYS A 42 18.23 13.64 -4.63
C LYS A 42 18.33 13.25 -3.14
N ILE A 43 19.21 13.90 -2.37
CA ILE A 43 19.31 13.64 -0.91
C ILE A 43 18.00 14.01 -0.20
N GLN A 44 17.39 15.14 -0.57
CA GLN A 44 16.08 15.53 -0.03
C GLN A 44 14.97 14.56 -0.41
N ILE A 45 14.97 14.05 -1.65
CA ILE A 45 14.05 13.01 -2.12
C ILE A 45 14.29 11.67 -1.41
N ASN A 46 15.54 11.30 -1.10
CA ASN A 46 15.87 10.13 -0.30
C ASN A 46 15.35 10.27 1.15
N ASN A 47 15.42 11.46 1.74
CA ASN A 47 14.82 11.70 3.06
C ASN A 47 13.29 11.64 3.00
N LEU A 48 12.68 12.17 1.93
CA LEU A 48 11.25 12.03 1.67
C LEU A 48 10.84 10.56 1.47
N LEU A 49 11.70 9.74 0.83
CA LEU A 49 11.59 8.29 0.65
C LEU A 49 11.45 7.57 2.00
N ASN A 50 12.26 7.96 2.98
CA ASN A 50 12.21 7.40 4.33
C ASN A 50 10.88 7.73 5.02
N THR A 51 10.48 9.01 5.00
CA THR A 51 9.20 9.43 5.60
C THR A 51 7.98 8.82 4.89
N LEU A 52 8.09 8.57 3.59
CA LEU A 52 7.05 7.93 2.79
C LEU A 52 6.97 6.44 3.10
N GLY A 53 8.11 5.74 3.21
CA GLY A 53 8.15 4.34 3.65
C GLY A 53 7.49 4.16 5.01
N ASP A 54 7.77 5.05 5.97
CA ASP A 54 7.11 5.04 7.28
C ASP A 54 5.61 5.32 7.20
N THR A 55 5.20 6.19 6.27
CA THR A 55 3.78 6.52 6.03
C THR A 55 3.06 5.34 5.38
N ILE A 56 3.66 4.68 4.39
CA ILE A 56 3.15 3.48 3.73
C ILE A 56 3.00 2.35 4.74
N ASN A 57 4.00 2.12 5.60
CA ASN A 57 3.96 1.10 6.64
C ASN A 57 2.85 1.36 7.65
N ARG A 58 2.71 2.62 8.11
CA ARG A 58 1.60 3.02 8.99
C ARG A 58 0.24 2.80 8.35
N LYS A 59 0.05 3.21 7.09
CA LYS A 59 -1.19 2.99 6.34
C LYS A 59 -1.48 1.51 6.11
N HIS A 60 -0.46 0.69 5.82
CA HIS A 60 -0.60 -0.77 5.70
C HIS A 60 -1.04 -1.41 7.02
N LYS A 61 -0.48 -0.96 8.15
CA LYS A 61 -0.89 -1.42 9.47
C LYS A 61 -2.36 -1.09 9.73
N GLN A 62 -2.77 0.15 9.46
CA GLN A 62 -4.17 0.59 9.57
C GLN A 62 -5.10 -0.23 8.68
N ILE A 63 -4.71 -0.52 7.43
CA ILE A 63 -5.50 -1.36 6.51
C ILE A 63 -5.67 -2.77 7.08
N ARG A 64 -4.61 -3.40 7.63
CA ARG A 64 -4.68 -4.73 8.25
C ARG A 64 -5.56 -4.76 9.50
N GLU A 65 -5.49 -3.71 10.32
CA GLU A 65 -6.35 -3.55 11.50
C GLU A 65 -7.82 -3.43 11.07
N LEU A 66 -8.11 -2.64 10.03
CA LEU A 66 -9.45 -2.53 9.43
C LEU A 66 -9.92 -3.87 8.86
N ASP A 67 -9.07 -4.61 8.12
CA ASP A 67 -9.40 -5.94 7.57
C ASP A 67 -9.83 -6.91 8.67
N THR A 68 -9.08 -6.93 9.78
CA THR A 68 -9.37 -7.80 10.93
C THR A 68 -10.72 -7.45 11.54
N GLN A 69 -10.99 -6.16 11.73
CA GLN A 69 -12.25 -5.68 12.30
C GLN A 69 -13.44 -5.94 11.34
N ILE A 70 -13.28 -5.68 10.05
CA ILE A 70 -14.28 -5.97 9.01
C ILE A 70 -14.62 -7.45 9.01
N THR A 71 -13.61 -8.33 9.02
CA THR A 71 -13.81 -9.79 9.02
C THR A 71 -14.56 -10.25 10.27
N ASN A 72 -14.21 -9.71 11.44
CA ASN A 72 -14.88 -10.05 12.69
C ASN A 72 -16.34 -9.57 12.70
N ILE A 73 -16.62 -8.34 12.26
CA ILE A 73 -17.99 -7.81 12.18
C ILE A 73 -18.81 -8.60 11.16
N GLN A 74 -18.25 -8.90 9.99
CA GLN A 74 -18.91 -9.69 8.95
C GLN A 74 -19.26 -11.10 9.48
N ARG A 75 -18.32 -11.75 10.18
CA ARG A 75 -18.58 -13.07 10.80
C ARG A 75 -19.73 -13.00 11.80
N ASN A 76 -19.76 -11.98 12.65
CA ASN A 76 -20.82 -11.77 13.62
C ASN A 76 -22.18 -11.52 12.95
N ILE A 77 -22.23 -10.70 11.89
CA ILE A 77 -23.46 -10.45 11.12
C ILE A 77 -23.95 -11.75 10.47
N ASN A 78 -23.06 -12.52 9.85
CA ASN A 78 -23.43 -13.78 9.20
C ASN A 78 -23.95 -14.81 10.21
N LYS A 79 -23.29 -14.93 11.38
CA LYS A 79 -23.73 -15.84 12.45
C LYS A 79 -25.14 -15.50 12.94
N ASN A 80 -25.48 -14.21 13.00
CA ASN A 80 -26.76 -13.74 13.52
C ASN A 80 -27.82 -13.52 12.43
N GLN A 81 -27.55 -13.87 11.17
CA GLN A 81 -28.46 -13.60 10.06
C GLN A 81 -29.79 -14.35 10.18
N SER A 82 -29.73 -15.64 10.55
CA SER A 82 -30.92 -16.47 10.78
C SER A 82 -31.76 -15.92 11.93
N GLU A 83 -31.12 -15.60 13.06
CA GLU A 83 -31.78 -15.02 14.23
C GLU A 83 -32.43 -13.67 13.91
N ASN A 84 -31.75 -12.78 13.18
CA ASN A 84 -32.32 -11.50 12.76
C ASN A 84 -33.55 -11.68 11.84
N THR A 85 -33.55 -12.71 11.00
CA THR A 85 -34.68 -13.01 10.11
C THR A 85 -35.87 -13.55 10.92
N ALA A 86 -35.60 -14.43 11.88
CA ALA A 86 -36.60 -14.93 12.83
C ALA A 86 -37.20 -13.80 13.68
N GLN A 87 -36.38 -12.88 14.20
CA GLN A 87 -36.85 -11.74 14.97
C GLN A 87 -37.69 -10.76 14.15
N LEU A 88 -37.35 -10.50 12.88
CA LEU A 88 -38.18 -9.70 11.98
C LEU A 88 -39.54 -10.35 11.72
N LYS A 89 -39.59 -11.67 11.60
CA LYS A 89 -40.85 -12.42 11.48
C LYS A 89 -41.68 -12.31 12.76
N ALA A 90 -41.07 -12.58 13.91
CA ALA A 90 -41.71 -12.47 15.22
C ALA A 90 -42.25 -11.06 15.49
N LEU A 91 -41.52 -10.02 15.09
CA LEU A 91 -41.97 -8.63 15.21
C LEU A 91 -43.26 -8.39 14.41
N ARG A 92 -43.36 -8.94 13.20
CA ARG A 92 -44.58 -8.84 12.39
C ARG A 92 -45.75 -9.54 13.07
N GLU A 93 -45.53 -10.77 13.51
CA GLU A 93 -46.55 -11.58 14.21
C GLU A 93 -47.03 -10.89 15.50
N TYR A 94 -46.12 -10.30 16.28
CA TYR A 94 -46.48 -9.54 17.49
C TYR A 94 -47.24 -8.26 17.19
N LYS A 95 -46.90 -7.54 16.12
CA LYS A 95 -47.67 -6.35 15.71
C LYS A 95 -49.10 -6.69 15.27
N GLU A 96 -49.26 -7.78 14.53
CA GLU A 96 -50.59 -8.28 14.13
C GLU A 96 -51.41 -8.74 15.34
N LEU A 97 -50.78 -9.44 16.30
CA LEU A 97 -51.43 -9.86 17.53
C LEU A 97 -51.83 -8.66 18.41
N LEU A 98 -50.95 -7.66 18.54
CA LEU A 98 -51.22 -6.44 19.28
C LEU A 98 -52.46 -5.73 18.72
N ALA A 99 -52.53 -5.53 17.40
CA ALA A 99 -53.69 -4.90 16.76
C ALA A 99 -55.00 -5.67 17.01
N LYS A 100 -54.95 -7.02 17.02
CA LYS A 100 -56.11 -7.86 17.35
C LYS A 100 -56.56 -7.68 18.80
N LEU A 101 -55.62 -7.63 19.74
CA LEU A 101 -55.91 -7.44 21.17
C LEU A 101 -56.46 -6.04 21.45
N GLU A 102 -55.91 -5.00 20.83
CA GLU A 102 -56.43 -3.64 20.91
C GLU A 102 -57.87 -3.55 20.37
N GLY A 103 -58.16 -4.24 19.26
CA GLY A 103 -59.52 -4.35 18.74
C GLY A 103 -60.48 -5.07 19.70
N LYS A 104 -60.05 -6.17 20.32
CA LYS A 104 -60.85 -6.87 21.35
C LYS A 104 -61.12 -5.99 22.57
N LYS A 105 -60.09 -5.29 23.06
CA LYS A 105 -60.21 -4.34 24.17
C LYS A 105 -61.24 -3.26 23.85
N SER A 106 -61.15 -2.63 22.69
CA SER A 106 -62.12 -1.60 22.28
C SER A 106 -63.54 -2.14 22.18
N LYS A 107 -63.71 -3.39 21.73
CA LYS A 107 -65.02 -4.06 21.72
C LYS A 107 -65.57 -4.28 23.13
N ILE A 108 -64.75 -4.80 24.05
CA ILE A 108 -65.15 -4.98 25.46
C ILE A 108 -65.56 -3.66 26.09
N GLN A 109 -64.80 -2.59 25.87
CA GLN A 109 -65.14 -1.25 26.39
C GLN A 109 -66.48 -0.74 25.84
N SER A 110 -66.76 -1.00 24.55
CA SER A 110 -68.06 -0.69 23.94
C SER A 110 -69.19 -1.52 24.54
N ASP A 111 -68.97 -2.83 24.76
CA ASP A 111 -69.95 -3.74 25.35
C ASP A 111 -70.29 -3.32 26.79
N ILE A 112 -69.29 -2.97 27.61
CA ILE A 112 -69.49 -2.43 28.96
C ILE A 112 -70.29 -1.12 28.91
N ALA A 113 -69.92 -0.17 28.03
CA ALA A 113 -70.64 1.10 27.89
C ALA A 113 -72.11 0.88 27.49
N ASN A 114 -72.38 -0.06 26.58
CA ASN A 114 -73.73 -0.41 26.15
C ASN A 114 -74.57 -1.02 27.29
N ILE A 115 -73.97 -1.87 28.14
CA ILE A 115 -74.65 -2.41 29.32
C ILE A 115 -75.00 -1.28 30.29
N LEU A 116 -74.04 -0.39 30.59
CA LEU A 116 -74.25 0.74 31.49
C LEU A 116 -75.34 1.71 30.99
N ILE A 117 -75.36 2.02 29.68
CA ILE A 117 -76.39 2.87 29.08
C ILE A 117 -77.78 2.23 29.21
N LYS A 118 -77.89 0.93 28.94
CA LYS A 118 -79.15 0.19 29.09
C LYS A 118 -79.61 0.20 30.54
N ASP A 119 -78.73 -0.15 31.48
CA ASP A 119 -79.04 -0.14 32.92
C ASP A 119 -79.48 1.25 33.39
N MET A 120 -78.80 2.32 32.96
CA MET A 120 -79.16 3.70 33.31
C MET A 120 -80.53 4.11 32.75
N ALA A 121 -80.83 3.74 31.50
CA ALA A 121 -82.13 4.00 30.90
C ALA A 121 -83.26 3.30 31.68
N PHE A 122 -83.05 2.06 32.13
CA PHE A 122 -84.02 1.36 32.97
C PHE A 122 -84.20 2.02 34.34
N ILE A 123 -83.13 2.47 35.00
CA ILE A 123 -83.22 3.20 36.27
C ILE A 123 -84.01 4.51 36.10
N MET A 124 -83.79 5.25 35.01
CA MET A 124 -84.54 6.48 34.73
C MET A 124 -86.03 6.23 34.55
N VAL A 125 -86.42 5.14 33.88
CA VAL A 125 -87.83 4.76 33.72
C VAL A 125 -88.46 4.40 35.08
N LEU A 126 -87.75 3.66 35.93
CA LEU A 126 -88.26 3.21 37.23
C LEU A 126 -88.36 4.34 38.27
N ASN A 127 -87.44 5.31 38.28
CA ASN A 127 -87.45 6.42 39.24
C ASN A 127 -88.63 7.39 39.03
N HIS A 128 -89.38 7.28 37.94
CA HIS A 128 -90.51 8.16 37.62
C HIS A 128 -91.86 7.63 38.13
N GLN A 129 -91.94 6.42 38.70
CA GLN A 129 -93.21 5.82 39.14
C GLN A 129 -93.06 5.14 40.51
N SER A 130 -93.86 5.57 41.50
CA SER A 130 -94.08 4.74 42.69
C SER A 130 -94.83 3.48 42.27
N PRO A 131 -94.50 2.28 42.78
CA PRO A 131 -95.21 1.06 42.40
C PRO A 131 -96.66 1.16 42.90
N ILE A 132 -97.61 1.22 41.96
CA ILE A 132 -99.05 1.40 42.24
C ILE A 132 -99.82 0.10 41.92
N SER A 133 -99.23 -0.81 41.13
CA SER A 133 -99.83 -2.08 40.69
C SER A 133 -98.98 -3.31 40.99
N PRO A 134 -99.59 -4.52 41.04
CA PRO A 134 -98.85 -5.80 41.08
C PRO A 134 -97.84 -5.96 39.94
N ASP A 135 -98.13 -5.40 38.76
CA ASP A 135 -97.24 -5.43 37.60
C ASP A 135 -95.97 -4.60 37.84
N ASP A 136 -96.07 -3.48 38.58
CA ASP A 136 -94.91 -2.65 38.94
C ASP A 136 -93.96 -3.38 39.90
N ILE A 137 -94.50 -4.19 40.82
CA ILE A 137 -93.70 -5.03 41.73
C ILE A 137 -92.98 -6.13 40.96
N ILE A 138 -93.66 -6.77 39.99
CA ILE A 138 -93.05 -7.77 39.10
C ILE A 138 -91.93 -7.12 38.28
N LEU A 139 -92.17 -5.93 37.72
CA LEU A 139 -91.18 -5.17 36.95
C LEU A 139 -89.94 -4.82 37.80
N GLN A 140 -90.13 -4.45 39.07
CA GLN A 140 -89.04 -4.16 40.00
C GLN A 140 -88.16 -5.38 40.29
N GLU A 141 -88.76 -6.55 40.52
CA GLU A 141 -88.00 -7.79 40.77
C GLU A 141 -87.30 -8.30 39.49
N ILE A 142 -87.93 -8.16 38.31
CA ILE A 142 -87.28 -8.42 37.02
C ILE A 142 -86.07 -7.49 36.86
N PHE A 143 -86.22 -6.20 37.14
CA PHE A 143 -85.13 -5.24 37.05
C PHE A 143 -83.97 -5.55 38.01
N LYS A 144 -84.27 -5.92 39.26
CA LYS A 144 -83.25 -6.32 40.23
C LYS A 144 -82.45 -7.52 39.74
N SER A 145 -83.11 -8.49 39.11
CA SER A 145 -82.47 -9.64 38.46
C SER A 145 -81.61 -9.21 37.27
N LEU A 146 -82.14 -8.34 36.39
CA LEU A 146 -81.41 -7.78 35.24
C LEU A 146 -80.16 -7.02 35.69
N ASN A 147 -80.26 -6.14 36.68
CA ASN A 147 -79.14 -5.38 37.23
C ASN A 147 -78.06 -6.29 37.82
N LYS A 148 -78.46 -7.36 38.55
CA LYS A 148 -77.52 -8.37 39.04
C LYS A 148 -76.79 -9.08 37.89
N ASN A 149 -77.50 -9.39 36.81
CA ASN A 149 -76.92 -10.00 35.63
C ASN A 149 -75.96 -9.02 34.91
N SER A 150 -76.37 -7.78 34.69
CA SER A 150 -75.54 -6.72 34.11
C SER A 150 -74.25 -6.52 34.91
N LYS A 151 -74.33 -6.46 36.24
CA LYS A 151 -73.14 -6.41 37.11
C LYS A 151 -72.21 -7.60 36.90
N THR A 152 -72.75 -8.81 36.83
CA THR A 152 -71.96 -10.04 36.59
C THR A 152 -71.30 -10.02 35.21
N GLN A 153 -72.01 -9.53 34.18
CA GLN A 153 -71.47 -9.39 32.83
C GLN A 153 -70.33 -8.36 32.79
N ILE A 154 -70.52 -7.20 33.44
CA ILE A 154 -69.48 -6.16 33.56
C ILE A 154 -68.26 -6.72 34.29
N GLU A 155 -68.43 -7.44 35.39
CA GLU A 155 -67.32 -8.07 36.13
C GLU A 155 -66.55 -9.06 35.23
N THR A 156 -67.26 -9.87 34.44
CA THR A 156 -66.63 -10.82 33.51
C THR A 156 -65.86 -10.11 32.40
N LEU A 157 -66.47 -9.09 31.77
CA LEU A 157 -65.84 -8.28 30.73
C LEU A 157 -64.63 -7.52 31.25
N SER A 158 -64.70 -7.00 32.49
CA SER A 158 -63.58 -6.31 33.14
C SER A 158 -62.40 -7.27 33.40
N GLN A 159 -62.66 -8.50 33.83
CA GLN A 159 -61.62 -9.52 34.00
C GLN A 159 -60.97 -9.91 32.67
N GLU A 160 -61.76 -10.00 31.59
CA GLU A 160 -61.25 -10.23 30.24
C GLU A 160 -60.38 -9.05 29.77
N GLU A 161 -60.83 -7.81 30.02
CA GLU A 161 -60.06 -6.60 29.71
C GLU A 161 -58.71 -6.57 30.45
N ASP A 162 -58.69 -6.92 31.74
CA ASP A 162 -57.47 -7.01 32.54
C ASP A 162 -56.49 -8.03 31.98
N THR A 163 -57.00 -9.20 31.56
CA THR A 163 -56.20 -10.24 30.91
C THR A 163 -55.61 -9.75 29.58
N ILE A 164 -56.41 -9.07 28.77
CA ILE A 164 -55.96 -8.48 27.50
C ILE A 164 -54.91 -7.39 27.74
N ASN A 165 -55.10 -6.54 28.74
CA ASN A 165 -54.14 -5.50 29.11
C ASN A 165 -52.79 -6.11 29.52
N ALA A 166 -52.80 -7.18 30.31
CA ALA A 166 -51.58 -7.90 30.67
C ALA A 166 -50.87 -8.51 29.44
N GLN A 167 -51.63 -9.11 28.51
CA GLN A 167 -51.09 -9.65 27.26
C GLN A 167 -50.48 -8.55 26.37
N ILE A 168 -51.17 -7.40 26.23
CA ILE A 168 -50.69 -6.23 25.50
C ILE A 168 -49.37 -5.74 26.11
N ALA A 169 -49.28 -5.62 27.43
CA ALA A 169 -48.06 -5.21 28.12
C ALA A 169 -46.89 -6.17 27.85
N GLN A 170 -47.14 -7.47 27.89
CA GLN A 170 -46.12 -8.49 27.59
C GLN A 170 -45.66 -8.44 26.13
N ILE A 171 -46.59 -8.29 25.18
CA ILE A 171 -46.27 -8.18 23.75
C ILE A 171 -45.45 -6.92 23.48
N ASN A 172 -45.83 -5.78 24.06
CA ASN A 172 -45.08 -4.54 23.95
C ASN A 172 -43.65 -4.67 24.49
N ASN A 173 -43.46 -5.37 25.61
CA ASN A 173 -42.13 -5.69 26.13
C ASN A 173 -41.30 -6.51 25.14
N ASN A 174 -41.89 -7.54 24.54
CA ASN A 174 -41.22 -8.38 23.53
C ASN A 174 -40.89 -7.61 22.26
N ILE A 175 -41.80 -6.76 21.78
CA ILE A 175 -41.56 -5.85 20.64
C ILE A 175 -40.37 -4.94 20.92
N ASN A 176 -40.30 -4.34 22.13
CA ASN A 176 -39.19 -3.47 22.51
C ASN A 176 -37.85 -4.21 22.51
N LYS A 177 -37.79 -5.43 23.09
CA LYS A 177 -36.58 -6.27 23.06
C LYS A 177 -36.12 -6.59 21.64
N ILE A 178 -37.06 -6.94 20.76
CA ILE A 178 -36.76 -7.23 19.35
C ILE A 178 -36.27 -5.98 18.61
N ASN A 179 -36.89 -4.82 18.82
CA ASN A 179 -36.47 -3.56 18.20
C ASN A 179 -35.03 -3.21 18.60
N VAL A 180 -34.68 -3.29 19.88
CA VAL A 180 -33.31 -3.06 20.37
C VAL A 180 -32.30 -3.99 19.69
N PHE A 181 -32.65 -5.26 19.52
CA PHE A 181 -31.80 -6.21 18.80
C PHE A 181 -31.63 -5.83 17.32
N ILE A 182 -32.73 -5.52 16.63
CA ILE A 182 -32.73 -5.14 15.20
C ILE A 182 -31.90 -3.87 14.99
N ASP A 183 -32.05 -2.86 15.85
CA ASP A 183 -31.30 -1.62 15.78
C ASP A 183 -29.80 -1.87 15.97
N ASN A 184 -29.41 -2.69 16.94
CA ASN A 184 -28.01 -3.10 17.10
C ASN A 184 -27.46 -3.84 15.87
N GLN A 185 -28.27 -4.67 15.19
CA GLN A 185 -27.84 -5.30 13.94
C GLN A 185 -27.70 -4.28 12.79
N LYS A 186 -28.58 -3.29 12.72
CA LYS A 186 -28.53 -2.21 11.74
C LYS A 186 -27.28 -1.35 11.94
N ASP A 187 -26.96 -0.97 13.18
CA ASP A 187 -25.78 -0.18 13.53
C ASP A 187 -24.48 -0.92 13.16
N LYS A 188 -24.43 -2.24 13.42
CA LYS A 188 -23.30 -3.08 12.98
C LYS A 188 -23.11 -3.07 11.47
N LYS A 189 -24.19 -3.17 10.69
CA LYS A 189 -24.14 -3.09 9.21
C LYS A 189 -23.67 -1.71 8.74
N GLN A 190 -24.16 -0.63 9.35
CA GLN A 190 -23.73 0.73 9.02
C GLN A 190 -22.25 0.94 9.35
N LYS A 191 -21.80 0.50 10.52
CA LYS A 191 -20.38 0.54 10.93
C LYS A 191 -19.50 -0.25 9.97
N LEU A 192 -19.91 -1.46 9.59
CA LEU A 192 -19.20 -2.27 8.59
C LEU A 192 -19.06 -1.51 7.26
N GLN A 193 -20.13 -0.91 6.76
CA GLN A 193 -20.10 -0.16 5.51
C GLN A 193 -19.17 1.06 5.59
N ALA A 194 -19.19 1.78 6.72
CA ALA A 194 -18.29 2.90 6.96
C ALA A 194 -16.82 2.46 6.94
N MET A 195 -16.49 1.34 7.59
CA MET A 195 -15.14 0.77 7.61
C MET A 195 -14.66 0.32 6.24
N ILE A 196 -15.52 -0.32 5.45
CA ILE A 196 -15.21 -0.71 4.05
C ILE A 196 -14.92 0.54 3.21
N ASN A 197 -15.71 1.60 3.37
CA ASN A 197 -15.51 2.85 2.64
C ASN A 197 -14.20 3.55 3.04
N GLU A 198 -13.89 3.57 4.33
CA GLU A 198 -12.63 4.10 4.86
C GLU A 198 -11.43 3.33 4.31
N GLN A 199 -11.48 2.00 4.35
CA GLN A 199 -10.45 1.14 3.79
C GLN A 199 -10.25 1.40 2.29
N LYS A 200 -11.33 1.46 1.50
CA LYS A 200 -11.25 1.78 0.06
C LYS A 200 -10.60 3.14 -0.18
N LYS A 201 -10.93 4.15 0.63
CA LYS A 201 -10.33 5.48 0.54
C LYS A 201 -8.83 5.44 0.87
N LEU A 202 -8.43 4.71 1.91
CA LEU A 202 -7.02 4.53 2.27
C LEU A 202 -6.23 3.85 1.16
N VAL A 203 -6.76 2.76 0.59
CA VAL A 203 -6.13 2.03 -0.53
C VAL A 203 -5.99 2.93 -1.77
N LYS A 204 -7.04 3.67 -2.14
CA LYS A 204 -7.01 4.60 -3.27
C LYS A 204 -5.97 5.71 -3.08
N ASN A 205 -5.94 6.31 -1.88
CA ASN A 205 -4.98 7.35 -1.55
C ASN A 205 -3.54 6.80 -1.60
N LEU A 206 -3.31 5.61 -1.05
CA LEU A 206 -2.01 4.94 -1.10
C LEU A 206 -1.56 4.68 -2.55
N GLN A 207 -2.45 4.20 -3.41
CA GLN A 207 -2.16 3.94 -4.82
C GLN A 207 -1.84 5.23 -5.59
N SER A 208 -2.57 6.31 -5.32
CA SER A 208 -2.31 7.63 -5.91
C SER A 208 -0.98 8.21 -5.47
N GLU A 209 -0.67 8.15 -4.16
CA GLU A 209 0.61 8.59 -3.60
C GLU A 209 1.78 7.78 -4.20
N LEU A 210 1.65 6.46 -4.29
CA LEU A 210 2.66 5.59 -4.91
C LEU A 210 2.90 5.94 -6.40
N SER A 211 1.83 6.18 -7.16
CA SER A 211 1.92 6.52 -8.59
C SER A 211 2.60 7.88 -8.81
N ALA A 212 2.17 8.92 -8.08
CA ALA A 212 2.77 10.24 -8.15
C ALA A 212 4.25 10.21 -7.76
N TYR A 213 4.58 9.40 -6.76
CA TYR A 213 5.94 9.24 -6.29
C TYR A 213 6.85 8.50 -7.28
N ASN A 214 6.39 7.37 -7.83
CA ASN A 214 7.13 6.62 -8.86
C ASN A 214 7.43 7.48 -10.09
N LYS A 215 6.47 8.33 -10.48
CA LYS A 215 6.68 9.32 -11.55
C LYS A 215 7.82 10.29 -11.21
N LYS A 216 7.77 10.89 -10.01
CA LYS A 216 8.81 11.83 -9.55
C LYS A 216 10.20 11.18 -9.51
N LEU A 217 10.29 9.93 -9.06
CA LEU A 217 11.55 9.16 -9.02
C LEU A 217 12.12 8.95 -10.43
N LYS A 218 11.26 8.58 -11.38
CA LYS A 218 11.62 8.37 -12.79
C LYS A 218 12.11 9.67 -13.45
N ASP A 219 11.42 10.78 -13.20
CA ASP A 219 11.77 12.10 -13.76
C ASP A 219 13.17 12.53 -13.30
N ILE A 220 13.46 12.40 -11.99
CA ILE A 220 14.80 12.71 -11.42
C ILE A 220 15.90 11.84 -12.03
N ASP A 221 15.66 10.54 -12.16
CA ASP A 221 16.64 9.63 -12.74
C ASP A 221 16.92 9.96 -14.21
N SER A 222 15.88 10.36 -14.97
CA SER A 222 16.01 10.79 -16.36
C SER A 222 16.81 12.09 -16.51
N GLU A 223 16.57 13.09 -15.65
CA GLU A 223 17.31 14.36 -15.64
C GLU A 223 18.77 14.16 -15.25
N ARG A 224 19.08 13.26 -14.32
CA ARG A 224 20.48 12.96 -13.97
C ARG A 224 21.22 12.32 -15.13
N LYS A 225 20.60 11.35 -15.80
CA LYS A 225 21.18 10.71 -16.99
C LYS A 225 21.46 11.71 -18.11
N SER A 226 20.63 12.74 -18.27
CA SER A 226 20.88 13.78 -19.28
C SER A 226 22.04 14.69 -18.88
N LEU A 227 22.11 15.12 -17.62
CA LEU A 227 23.22 15.93 -17.08
C LEU A 227 24.56 15.21 -17.13
N ASP A 228 24.59 13.91 -16.79
CA ASP A 228 25.80 13.09 -16.85
C ASP A 228 26.32 12.96 -18.29
N LYS A 229 25.42 12.78 -19.27
CA LYS A 229 25.79 12.77 -20.71
C LYS A 229 26.35 14.11 -21.18
N ILE A 230 25.74 15.22 -20.75
CA ILE A 230 26.21 16.58 -21.10
C ILE A 230 27.61 16.81 -20.54
N LEU A 231 27.87 16.41 -19.29
CA LEU A 231 29.18 16.55 -18.66
C LEU A 231 30.25 15.67 -19.33
N ALA A 232 29.90 14.43 -19.71
CA ALA A 232 30.80 13.55 -20.44
C ALA A 232 31.19 14.17 -21.80
N ASN A 233 30.22 14.66 -22.56
CA ASN A 233 30.45 15.30 -23.85
C ASN A 233 31.31 16.57 -23.72
N LEU A 234 31.06 17.41 -22.71
CA LEU A 234 31.85 18.62 -22.46
C LEU A 234 33.30 18.31 -22.07
N ASN A 235 33.54 17.26 -21.29
CA ASN A 235 34.89 16.83 -20.93
C ASN A 235 35.66 16.28 -22.14
N ILE A 236 34.99 15.50 -23.01
CA ILE A 236 35.59 15.02 -24.27
C ILE A 236 35.94 16.21 -25.16
N LEU A 237 35.00 17.16 -25.34
CA LEU A 237 35.21 18.37 -26.12
C LEU A 237 36.41 19.19 -25.61
N LYS A 238 36.54 19.32 -24.29
CA LYS A 238 37.68 19.99 -23.64
C LYS A 238 38.99 19.30 -23.99
N GLN A 239 39.06 17.97 -23.82
CA GLN A 239 40.27 17.20 -24.13
C GLN A 239 40.65 17.26 -25.61
N THR A 240 39.69 17.23 -26.53
CA THR A 240 39.96 17.39 -27.96
C THR A 240 40.50 18.79 -28.28
N LYS A 241 39.91 19.84 -27.70
CA LYS A 241 40.37 21.22 -27.89
C LYS A 241 41.77 21.46 -27.32
N GLU A 242 42.08 20.89 -26.16
CA GLU A 242 43.42 20.96 -25.56
C GLU A 242 44.46 20.24 -26.43
N LYS A 243 44.13 19.06 -26.96
CA LYS A 243 45.00 18.36 -27.91
C LYS A 243 45.21 19.12 -29.20
N GLU A 244 44.16 19.68 -29.79
CA GLU A 244 44.26 20.52 -30.99
C GLU A 244 45.16 21.74 -30.75
N LEU A 245 45.05 22.38 -29.58
CA LEU A 245 45.89 23.53 -29.22
C LEU A 245 47.36 23.12 -29.09
N LEU A 246 47.63 22.00 -28.41
CA LEU A 246 48.98 21.45 -28.26
C LEU A 246 49.58 21.02 -29.61
N GLU A 247 48.80 20.37 -30.47
CA GLU A 247 49.23 20.00 -31.82
C GLU A 247 49.48 21.23 -32.69
N LYS A 248 48.67 22.29 -32.54
CA LYS A 248 48.89 23.55 -33.25
C LYS A 248 50.18 24.24 -32.76
N GLN A 249 50.40 24.29 -31.45
CA GLN A 249 51.65 24.81 -30.86
C GLN A 249 52.87 24.00 -31.32
N ALA A 250 52.78 22.67 -31.30
CA ALA A 250 53.86 21.78 -31.77
C ALA A 250 54.11 21.93 -33.27
N ARG A 251 53.07 22.15 -34.10
CA ARG A 251 53.22 22.42 -35.53
C ARG A 251 53.86 23.79 -35.78
N GLU A 252 53.49 24.82 -35.02
CA GLU A 252 54.08 26.16 -35.10
C GLU A 252 55.54 26.16 -34.61
N GLU A 253 55.90 25.34 -33.61
CA GLU A 253 57.28 25.12 -33.18
C GLU A 253 58.09 24.30 -34.20
N ALA A 254 57.52 23.23 -34.75
CA ALA A 254 58.15 22.43 -35.80
C ALA A 254 58.34 23.23 -37.10
N GLN A 255 57.43 24.16 -37.42
CA GLN A 255 57.59 25.09 -38.55
C GLN A 255 58.68 26.14 -38.26
N ARG A 256 58.77 26.64 -37.03
CA ARG A 256 59.88 27.52 -36.60
C ARG A 256 61.25 26.81 -36.65
N GLN A 257 61.30 25.51 -36.31
CA GLN A 257 62.51 24.71 -36.40
C GLN A 257 62.88 24.32 -37.84
N LYS A 258 61.88 24.05 -38.71
CA LYS A 258 62.10 23.78 -40.14
C LYS A 258 62.51 25.00 -40.96
N GLN A 259 62.29 26.22 -40.46
CA GLN A 259 62.84 27.45 -41.07
C GLN A 259 64.32 27.69 -40.72
N ALA A 260 64.90 26.91 -39.80
CA ALA A 260 66.31 27.02 -39.39
C ALA A 260 67.26 25.98 -40.01
N ALA A 261 66.76 25.02 -40.80
CA ALA A 261 67.59 24.00 -41.46
C ALA A 261 67.06 23.67 -42.85
N ASN A 262 67.72 24.20 -43.88
CA ASN A 262 67.35 24.01 -45.28
C ASN A 262 68.49 23.27 -46.01
N SER A 263 68.27 21.99 -46.36
CA SER A 263 68.90 21.23 -47.45
C SER A 263 68.04 19.99 -47.76
N GLN A 264 67.57 19.92 -49.01
CA GLN A 264 66.71 18.93 -49.70
C GLN A 264 67.35 17.51 -49.86
N PRO A 265 66.73 16.51 -50.56
CA PRO A 265 65.32 16.05 -50.68
C PRO A 265 65.15 14.48 -50.77
N GLN A 266 63.88 14.03 -50.97
CA GLN A 266 63.40 12.69 -51.42
C GLN A 266 63.42 11.56 -50.35
N ASP A 267 62.50 10.58 -50.26
CA ASP A 267 61.59 9.99 -51.25
C ASP A 267 60.51 9.10 -50.57
N SER A 268 59.36 8.97 -51.23
CA SER A 268 58.40 7.84 -51.25
C SER A 268 57.84 7.17 -49.96
N LYS A 269 56.51 7.17 -49.78
CA LYS A 269 55.60 6.03 -50.12
C LYS A 269 54.17 6.23 -49.59
N ASP A 270 53.24 5.91 -50.49
CA ASP A 270 51.80 5.73 -50.31
C ASP A 270 51.42 4.86 -49.10
N LEU A 271 50.21 5.08 -48.57
CA LEU A 271 49.08 4.14 -48.68
C LEU A 271 47.86 4.58 -47.82
N GLN A 272 46.79 4.93 -48.55
CA GLN A 272 45.39 4.49 -48.36
C GLN A 272 44.60 4.86 -47.09
N ALA A 273 43.53 5.62 -47.32
CA ALA A 273 42.28 5.60 -46.54
C ALA A 273 41.50 4.29 -46.86
N PRO A 274 40.54 3.82 -46.02
CA PRO A 274 39.25 4.51 -45.93
C PRO A 274 38.56 4.50 -44.55
N LEU A 275 37.61 5.42 -44.46
CA LEU A 275 36.52 5.53 -43.51
C LEU A 275 35.79 4.18 -43.30
N ASP A 276 35.53 3.78 -42.05
CA ASP A 276 34.38 2.92 -41.75
C ASP A 276 33.62 3.46 -40.52
N VAL A 277 32.43 3.97 -40.79
CA VAL A 277 31.43 4.39 -39.80
C VAL A 277 30.43 3.25 -39.69
N LYS A 278 30.38 2.58 -38.52
CA LYS A 278 29.29 1.66 -38.18
C LYS A 278 28.59 2.04 -36.88
N GLN A 279 27.42 2.63 -37.10
CA GLN A 279 26.14 2.40 -36.42
C GLN A 279 26.08 2.51 -34.89
N VAL A 280 25.59 3.68 -34.49
CA VAL A 280 24.90 3.94 -33.22
C VAL A 280 23.52 3.25 -33.25
N ALA A 281 23.37 2.14 -32.54
CA ALA A 281 22.07 1.60 -32.14
C ALA A 281 22.19 0.58 -30.99
N SER A 282 21.96 0.99 -29.75
CA SER A 282 21.11 0.23 -28.82
C SER A 282 20.87 1.03 -27.53
N SER A 283 19.65 1.50 -27.39
CA SER A 283 19.13 2.10 -26.17
C SER A 283 18.81 1.01 -25.15
N TYR A 284 19.83 0.35 -24.62
CA TYR A 284 19.76 -0.44 -23.39
C TYR A 284 21.04 -0.15 -22.60
N ARG A 285 20.88 0.39 -21.39
CA ARG A 285 21.99 0.74 -20.49
C ARG A 285 22.82 -0.53 -20.25
N SER A 286 24.06 -0.58 -20.73
CA SER A 286 25.01 -1.61 -20.31
C SER A 286 25.32 -1.39 -18.84
N ILE A 287 24.89 -2.31 -17.98
CA ILE A 287 25.42 -2.36 -16.61
C ILE A 287 26.85 -2.86 -16.72
N SER A 288 27.76 -2.15 -16.09
CA SER A 288 29.18 -2.48 -16.09
C SER A 288 29.37 -3.75 -15.28
N THR A 289 29.63 -4.87 -15.95
CA THR A 289 29.88 -6.16 -15.31
C THR A 289 31.33 -6.59 -15.49
N THR A 290 31.79 -7.47 -14.60
CA THR A 290 33.08 -8.13 -14.73
C THR A 290 33.00 -9.56 -14.21
N HIS A 291 33.86 -10.44 -14.70
CA HIS A 291 33.90 -11.83 -14.27
C HIS A 291 34.81 -11.97 -13.04
N TYR A 292 34.42 -12.85 -12.13
CA TYR A 292 35.25 -13.19 -10.98
C TYR A 292 36.45 -14.05 -11.41
N LYS A 293 37.66 -13.65 -11.01
CA LYS A 293 38.91 -14.37 -11.33
C LYS A 293 39.55 -15.10 -10.14
N GLY A 294 38.93 -15.02 -8.96
CA GLY A 294 39.46 -15.66 -7.74
C GLY A 294 38.96 -17.10 -7.57
N PRO A 295 39.47 -17.82 -6.56
CA PRO A 295 38.93 -19.13 -6.20
C PRO A 295 37.51 -18.99 -5.64
N LYS A 296 36.67 -19.99 -5.91
CA LYS A 296 35.32 -20.07 -5.31
C LYS A 296 35.41 -20.14 -3.78
N THR A 297 34.40 -19.60 -3.12
CA THR A 297 34.27 -19.60 -1.67
C THR A 297 32.95 -20.22 -1.23
N ILE A 298 32.73 -20.30 0.08
CA ILE A 298 31.51 -20.87 0.66
C ILE A 298 30.27 -20.09 0.20
N SER A 299 29.12 -20.76 0.13
CA SER A 299 27.84 -20.09 -0.03
C SER A 299 27.43 -19.38 1.27
N PRO A 300 26.71 -18.24 1.21
CA PRO A 300 26.17 -17.60 2.41
C PRO A 300 25.05 -18.38 3.09
N LEU A 301 24.42 -19.33 2.40
CA LEU A 301 23.44 -20.26 2.94
C LEU A 301 23.91 -21.70 2.74
N GLU A 302 23.64 -22.55 3.74
CA GLU A 302 24.02 -23.97 3.70
C GLU A 302 23.18 -24.76 2.68
N SER A 303 21.86 -24.53 2.63
CA SER A 303 20.97 -25.19 1.67
C SER A 303 19.91 -24.23 1.09
N TYR A 304 19.91 -24.10 -0.23
CA TYR A 304 19.07 -23.11 -0.93
C TYR A 304 18.69 -23.53 -2.36
N GLN A 305 17.74 -22.81 -2.94
CA GLN A 305 17.42 -22.80 -4.37
C GLN A 305 17.60 -21.39 -4.93
N VAL A 306 18.00 -21.25 -6.20
CA VAL A 306 18.13 -19.94 -6.84
C VAL A 306 16.80 -19.59 -7.50
N GLU A 307 16.14 -18.53 -7.01
CA GLU A 307 14.88 -18.01 -7.57
C GLU A 307 15.15 -17.03 -8.70
N GLN A 308 16.08 -16.11 -8.48
CA GLN A 308 16.43 -15.06 -9.44
C GLN A 308 17.93 -15.09 -9.69
N LYS A 309 18.30 -15.12 -10.97
CA LYS A 309 19.69 -15.10 -11.42
C LYS A 309 20.14 -13.68 -11.75
N PHE A 310 21.44 -13.45 -11.63
CA PHE A 310 22.12 -12.28 -12.13
C PHE A 310 21.99 -12.20 -13.67
N GLY A 311 21.94 -10.99 -14.21
CA GLY A 311 21.89 -10.77 -15.65
C GLY A 311 20.53 -10.30 -16.18
N PRO A 312 20.38 -10.21 -17.52
CA PRO A 312 19.16 -9.70 -18.13
C PRO A 312 17.94 -10.59 -17.82
N TYR A 313 16.85 -9.97 -17.38
CA TYR A 313 15.57 -10.61 -17.05
C TYR A 313 14.41 -9.85 -17.70
N PHE A 314 13.41 -10.59 -18.17
CA PHE A 314 12.20 -10.03 -18.75
C PHE A 314 11.07 -10.12 -17.73
N ASP A 315 10.55 -8.96 -17.29
CA ASP A 315 9.44 -8.90 -16.36
C ASP A 315 8.11 -9.15 -17.10
N PRO A 316 7.37 -10.22 -16.78
CA PRO A 316 6.13 -10.58 -17.49
C PRO A 316 4.94 -9.67 -17.14
N VAL A 317 4.98 -9.00 -15.98
CA VAL A 317 3.93 -8.09 -15.52
C VAL A 317 4.07 -6.74 -16.22
N TYR A 318 5.31 -6.23 -16.29
CA TYR A 318 5.60 -4.92 -16.87
C TYR A 318 6.12 -4.96 -18.31
N LYS A 319 6.29 -6.16 -18.89
CA LYS A 319 6.73 -6.41 -20.27
C LYS A 319 8.01 -5.67 -20.65
N LEU A 320 8.97 -5.58 -19.73
CA LEU A 320 10.21 -4.83 -19.92
C LEU A 320 11.43 -5.69 -19.54
N LYS A 321 12.52 -5.50 -20.28
CA LYS A 321 13.80 -6.16 -20.02
C LYS A 321 14.59 -5.33 -19.01
N VAL A 322 14.75 -5.85 -17.80
CA VAL A 322 15.65 -5.33 -16.76
C VAL A 322 16.93 -6.16 -16.71
N PHE A 323 17.88 -5.72 -15.91
CA PHE A 323 19.07 -6.49 -15.57
C PHE A 323 19.10 -6.66 -14.05
N ASN A 324 19.26 -7.89 -13.60
CA ASN A 324 19.36 -8.24 -12.20
C ASN A 324 20.81 -8.10 -11.77
N GLU A 325 21.07 -7.15 -10.88
CA GLU A 325 22.40 -6.88 -10.31
C GLU A 325 22.77 -7.85 -9.17
N SER A 326 21.82 -8.70 -8.75
CA SER A 326 21.95 -9.63 -7.62
C SER A 326 21.35 -11.01 -7.96
N VAL A 327 21.55 -11.97 -7.05
CA VAL A 327 20.87 -13.26 -7.06
C VAL A 327 19.96 -13.38 -5.85
N THR A 328 18.80 -14.02 -6.02
CA THR A 328 17.88 -14.32 -4.91
C THR A 328 17.98 -15.80 -4.55
N LEU A 329 18.44 -16.08 -3.34
CA LEU A 329 18.57 -17.42 -2.79
C LEU A 329 17.39 -17.71 -1.85
N ILE A 330 16.59 -18.72 -2.16
CA ILE A 330 15.54 -19.22 -1.28
C ILE A 330 16.11 -20.29 -0.37
N SER A 331 16.07 -20.06 0.94
CA SER A 331 16.45 -21.06 1.94
C SER A 331 15.48 -22.24 1.93
N LYS A 332 16.02 -23.47 2.01
CA LYS A 332 15.20 -24.69 2.20
C LYS A 332 14.74 -24.89 3.64
N THR A 333 15.33 -24.16 4.60
CA THR A 333 15.00 -24.22 6.02
C THR A 333 14.61 -22.83 6.55
N ARG A 334 13.66 -22.78 7.48
CA ARG A 334 13.27 -21.52 8.14
C ARG A 334 14.36 -21.05 9.09
N ASN A 335 14.42 -19.73 9.32
CA ASN A 335 15.38 -19.08 10.21
C ASN A 335 16.85 -19.50 9.96
N ALA A 336 17.20 -19.73 8.69
CA ALA A 336 18.51 -20.19 8.25
C ALA A 336 19.60 -19.19 8.58
N VAL A 337 20.79 -19.72 8.89
CA VAL A 337 21.96 -18.93 9.26
C VAL A 337 22.62 -18.36 8.01
N VAL A 338 22.82 -17.05 7.97
CA VAL A 338 23.55 -16.37 6.90
C VAL A 338 24.99 -16.14 7.33
N ARG A 339 25.93 -16.57 6.49
CA ARG A 339 27.38 -16.45 6.73
C ARG A 339 28.06 -15.54 5.71
N ASN A 340 29.05 -14.81 6.16
CA ASN A 340 29.94 -14.04 5.31
C ASN A 340 30.86 -14.95 4.48
N ILE A 341 31.09 -14.60 3.21
CA ILE A 341 31.83 -15.45 2.27
C ILE A 341 33.34 -15.18 2.17
N PHE A 342 33.83 -14.04 2.66
CA PHE A 342 35.24 -13.65 2.62
C PHE A 342 35.67 -12.89 3.86
N ASP A 343 36.95 -12.94 4.25
CA ASP A 343 37.45 -12.05 5.30
C ASP A 343 37.20 -10.58 4.91
N GLY A 344 36.74 -9.77 5.86
CA GLY A 344 36.32 -8.41 5.54
C GLY A 344 35.99 -7.54 6.74
N LYS A 345 35.56 -6.32 6.43
CA LYS A 345 35.12 -5.33 7.40
C LYS A 345 33.67 -4.95 7.10
N VAL A 346 32.81 -5.01 8.10
CA VAL A 346 31.43 -4.55 7.99
C VAL A 346 31.45 -3.03 7.80
N VAL A 347 30.96 -2.55 6.67
CA VAL A 347 30.86 -1.10 6.38
C VAL A 347 29.43 -0.59 6.53
N TYR A 348 28.45 -1.49 6.45
CA TYR A 348 27.05 -1.18 6.64
C TYR A 348 26.32 -2.36 7.28
N ALA A 349 25.44 -2.09 8.24
CA ALA A 349 24.56 -3.09 8.85
C ALA A 349 23.35 -2.39 9.46
N LYS A 350 22.28 -2.24 8.66
CA LYS A 350 21.07 -1.53 9.08
C LYS A 350 19.84 -2.12 8.42
N GLU A 351 18.69 -1.84 9.01
CA GLU A 351 17.41 -2.07 8.37
C GLU A 351 17.14 -0.98 7.33
N VAL A 352 16.83 -1.42 6.11
CA VAL A 352 16.49 -0.61 4.95
C VAL A 352 15.07 -0.99 4.54
N PRO A 353 14.12 -0.04 4.53
CA PRO A 353 12.77 -0.31 4.05
C PRO A 353 12.79 -0.98 2.66
N ILE A 354 11.89 -1.95 2.43
CA ILE A 354 11.80 -2.80 1.21
C ILE A 354 12.91 -3.86 1.09
N LEU A 355 14.17 -3.52 1.38
CA LEU A 355 15.30 -4.48 1.37
C LEU A 355 15.46 -5.26 2.70
N LYS A 356 14.55 -5.06 3.67
CA LYS A 356 14.64 -5.52 5.06
C LYS A 356 16.01 -5.18 5.67
N LYS A 357 16.63 -6.09 6.42
CA LYS A 357 17.95 -5.85 6.99
C LYS A 357 19.01 -6.11 5.94
N VAL A 358 19.95 -5.18 5.83
CA VAL A 358 21.03 -5.18 4.84
C VAL A 358 22.37 -5.08 5.55
N ILE A 359 23.32 -5.91 5.11
CA ILE A 359 24.70 -5.90 5.57
C ILE A 359 25.60 -5.75 4.34
N ILE A 360 26.52 -4.77 4.37
CA ILE A 360 27.56 -4.59 3.35
C ILE A 360 28.91 -4.82 4.00
N ILE A 361 29.71 -5.68 3.39
CA ILE A 361 31.03 -6.05 3.87
C ILE A 361 32.04 -5.73 2.78
N GLU A 362 33.03 -4.91 3.14
CA GLU A 362 34.17 -4.60 2.29
C GLU A 362 35.25 -5.67 2.47
N HIS A 363 35.83 -6.10 1.36
CA HIS A 363 36.88 -7.11 1.27
C HIS A 363 38.11 -6.55 0.55
N LYS A 364 39.13 -7.40 0.39
CA LYS A 364 40.31 -7.06 -0.42
C LYS A 364 39.91 -6.70 -1.86
N ASN A 365 40.76 -5.92 -2.53
CA ASN A 365 40.58 -5.49 -3.93
C ASN A 365 39.31 -4.67 -4.20
N GLN A 366 38.86 -3.89 -3.20
CA GLN A 366 37.66 -3.04 -3.29
C GLN A 366 36.40 -3.84 -3.69
N MET A 367 36.35 -5.11 -3.27
CA MET A 367 35.15 -5.93 -3.43
C MET A 367 34.21 -5.69 -2.27
N HIS A 368 32.92 -5.58 -2.58
CA HIS A 368 31.87 -5.51 -1.58
C HIS A 368 30.89 -6.64 -1.79
N THR A 369 30.51 -7.30 -0.70
CA THR A 369 29.36 -8.20 -0.68
C THR A 369 28.21 -7.51 0.01
N ILE A 370 27.02 -7.63 -0.59
CA ILE A 370 25.79 -7.05 -0.09
C ILE A 370 24.82 -8.19 0.18
N TYR A 371 24.42 -8.31 1.43
CA TYR A 371 23.42 -9.25 1.91
C TYR A 371 22.16 -8.47 2.23
N SER A 372 21.05 -8.78 1.57
CA SER A 372 19.77 -8.08 1.73
C SER A 372 18.65 -9.07 2.01
N GLN A 373 17.50 -8.55 2.42
CA GLN A 373 16.33 -9.33 2.82
C GLN A 373 16.55 -10.19 4.07
N LEU A 374 17.56 -9.88 4.89
CA LEU A 374 17.74 -10.56 6.18
C LEU A 374 16.56 -10.26 7.10
N ASP A 375 16.13 -11.26 7.86
CA ASP A 375 15.11 -11.11 8.89
C ASP A 375 15.73 -10.65 10.20
N LYS A 376 16.96 -11.08 10.49
CA LYS A 376 17.74 -10.69 11.67
C LYS A 376 19.20 -10.41 11.29
N ILE A 377 19.78 -9.35 11.88
CA ILE A 377 21.23 -9.13 11.89
C ILE A 377 21.76 -9.74 13.20
N ALA A 378 22.90 -10.43 13.15
CA ALA A 378 23.52 -10.97 14.35
C ALA A 378 23.90 -9.82 15.31
N PRO A 379 23.63 -9.90 16.62
CA PRO A 379 23.84 -8.77 17.55
C PRO A 379 25.28 -8.22 17.59
N THR A 380 26.25 -9.05 17.22
CA THR A 380 27.67 -8.69 17.16
C THR A 380 28.00 -7.79 15.96
N ILE A 381 27.20 -7.81 14.90
CA ILE A 381 27.47 -7.10 13.64
C ILE A 381 27.18 -5.61 13.79
N LYS A 382 28.23 -4.81 13.69
CA LYS A 382 28.19 -3.34 13.67
C LYS A 382 29.18 -2.79 12.64
N PRO A 383 28.91 -1.63 12.02
CA PRO A 383 29.89 -0.96 11.16
C PRO A 383 31.24 -0.81 11.86
N GLY A 384 32.33 -1.12 11.16
CA GLY A 384 33.69 -1.12 11.71
C GLY A 384 34.22 -2.51 12.09
N LEU A 385 33.34 -3.48 12.37
CA LEU A 385 33.75 -4.82 12.81
C LEU A 385 34.49 -5.57 11.70
N ARG A 386 35.65 -6.15 12.04
CA ARG A 386 36.34 -7.12 11.18
C ARG A 386 35.85 -8.53 11.46
N ILE A 387 35.53 -9.26 10.41
CA ILE A 387 35.00 -10.62 10.48
C ILE A 387 35.72 -11.54 9.50
N GLN A 388 35.84 -12.80 9.88
CA GLN A 388 36.43 -13.84 9.04
C GLN A 388 35.38 -14.47 8.12
N LYS A 389 35.84 -15.15 7.06
CA LYS A 389 35.03 -16.04 6.24
C LYS A 389 34.30 -17.05 7.12
N GLY A 390 33.01 -17.26 6.87
CA GLY A 390 32.16 -18.18 7.63
C GLY A 390 31.51 -17.58 8.87
N TYR A 391 31.87 -16.35 9.25
CA TYR A 391 31.26 -15.66 10.39
C TYR A 391 29.76 -15.46 10.19
N VAL A 392 28.98 -15.68 11.25
CA VAL A 392 27.51 -15.54 11.22
C VAL A 392 27.14 -14.05 11.23
N ILE A 393 26.50 -13.60 10.15
CA ILE A 393 26.13 -12.20 9.98
C ILE A 393 24.64 -11.94 10.23
N GLY A 394 23.81 -12.97 10.13
CA GLY A 394 22.37 -12.82 10.35
C GLY A 394 21.58 -14.09 10.10
N ARG A 395 20.27 -13.93 9.95
CA ARG A 395 19.33 -15.01 9.64
C ARG A 395 18.27 -14.58 8.65
N VAL A 396 17.75 -15.55 7.92
CA VAL A 396 16.68 -15.38 6.93
C VAL A 396 15.66 -16.51 7.04
N ASP A 397 14.37 -16.18 6.92
CA ASP A 397 13.29 -17.15 6.94
C ASP A 397 12.99 -17.74 5.57
N GLN A 398 13.18 -16.95 4.50
CA GLN A 398 12.86 -17.39 3.15
C GLN A 398 13.87 -16.93 2.10
N ARG A 399 13.99 -15.62 1.83
CA ARG A 399 14.76 -15.09 0.70
C ARG A 399 15.95 -14.26 1.14
N LEU A 400 17.14 -14.60 0.65
CA LEU A 400 18.35 -13.81 0.78
C LEU A 400 18.69 -13.21 -0.59
N GLY A 401 18.68 -11.88 -0.67
CA GLY A 401 19.26 -11.18 -1.83
C GLY A 401 20.77 -11.07 -1.64
N PHE A 402 21.54 -11.52 -2.61
CA PHE A 402 22.99 -11.54 -2.55
C PHE A 402 23.58 -10.87 -3.78
N GLU A 403 24.40 -9.84 -3.56
CA GLU A 403 25.05 -9.06 -4.61
C GLU A 403 26.54 -8.93 -4.33
N VAL A 404 27.33 -8.91 -5.40
CA VAL A 404 28.76 -8.68 -5.33
C VAL A 404 29.18 -7.61 -6.32
N THR A 405 29.94 -6.65 -5.83
CA THR A 405 30.54 -5.60 -6.64
C THR A 405 32.05 -5.57 -6.45
N GLN A 406 32.78 -5.17 -7.48
CA GLN A 406 34.21 -4.89 -7.41
C GLN A 406 34.47 -3.55 -8.09
N LYS A 407 34.97 -2.57 -7.33
CA LYS A 407 35.06 -1.17 -7.76
C LYS A 407 33.67 -0.66 -8.16
N ASP A 408 33.50 -0.31 -9.44
CA ASP A 408 32.28 0.22 -10.06
C ASP A 408 31.53 -0.84 -10.90
N LYS A 409 31.92 -2.12 -10.82
CA LYS A 409 31.38 -3.22 -11.63
C LYS A 409 30.66 -4.26 -10.80
N HIS A 410 29.57 -4.81 -11.34
CA HIS A 410 28.88 -5.96 -10.74
C HIS A 410 29.48 -7.28 -11.20
N ILE A 411 29.45 -8.28 -10.32
CA ILE A 411 29.93 -9.63 -10.58
C ILE A 411 28.76 -10.59 -10.34
N ASP A 412 28.61 -11.62 -11.19
CA ASP A 412 27.63 -12.68 -10.93
C ASP A 412 28.03 -13.41 -9.63
N PRO A 413 27.21 -13.33 -8.56
CA PRO A 413 27.53 -13.98 -7.30
C PRO A 413 27.66 -15.51 -7.41
N LEU A 414 27.05 -16.15 -8.42
CA LEU A 414 27.16 -17.60 -8.66
C LEU A 414 28.52 -18.03 -9.23
N GLU A 415 29.29 -17.11 -9.79
CA GLU A 415 30.70 -17.36 -10.15
C GLU A 415 31.57 -17.49 -8.90
N ILE A 416 31.17 -16.86 -7.80
CA ILE A 416 31.95 -16.74 -6.57
C ILE A 416 31.65 -17.88 -5.60
N ILE A 417 30.38 -18.24 -5.43
CA ILE A 417 29.97 -19.23 -4.42
C ILE A 417 30.03 -20.67 -4.95
N SER A 418 30.44 -21.60 -4.09
CA SER A 418 30.31 -23.04 -4.33
C SER A 418 28.84 -23.45 -4.27
N GLN A 419 28.44 -24.41 -5.10
CA GLN A 419 27.07 -24.94 -5.04
C GLN A 419 26.80 -25.58 -3.67
N SER A 420 25.57 -25.38 -3.17
CA SER A 420 25.05 -26.09 -1.99
C SER A 420 25.23 -27.60 -2.17
N LYS A 421 25.68 -28.28 -1.12
CA LYS A 421 25.52 -29.73 -1.03
C LYS A 421 24.05 -30.09 -0.84
#